data_AF-A0A0J6T473-F1
#
_entry.id   AF-A0A0J6T473-F1
#
_cell.length_a   1.000
_cell.length_b   1.000
_cell.length_c   1.000
_cell.angle_alpha   90.00
_cell.angle_beta   90.00
_cell.angle_gamma   90.00
#
_symmetry.space_group_name_H-M   'P 1'
#
loop_
_entity.id
_entity.type
_entity.pdbx_description
1 polymer ?
#
loop_
_entity_poly.entity_id
_entity_poly.type
_entity_poly.pdbx_seq_one_letter_code
_entity_poly.pdbx_strand_id
1 'polypeptide(L)'
;MLHVVPGYVDVTVDPLPEDAPWRRDLDALNAILQDSRPRGPSRSQIAALIEAEAPGALSAVARARLADRLAGLLARDARPAAKPR
;
A
#
# COMPACT_ATOMS: atom_id res chain seq x y z
N MET A 1 9.65 11.05 35.00
CA MET A 1 8.34 10.41 35.28
C MET A 1 7.74 9.98 33.95
N LEU A 2 7.67 8.67 33.73
CA LEU A 2 7.15 8.05 32.51
C LEU A 2 5.69 7.67 32.79
N HIS A 3 4.72 8.34 32.18
CA HIS A 3 3.33 7.90 32.23
C HIS A 3 3.06 7.00 31.03
N VAL A 4 3.16 5.68 31.26
CA VAL A 4 2.60 4.66 30.37
C VAL A 4 1.14 4.48 30.78
N VAL A 5 0.22 4.69 29.84
CA VAL A 5 -1.17 4.23 29.96
C VAL A 5 -1.39 3.19 28.86
N PRO A 6 -1.48 1.89 29.19
CA PRO A 6 -1.93 0.87 28.26
C PRO A 6 -3.45 0.77 28.41
N GLY A 7 -4.18 1.47 27.54
CA GLY A 7 -5.63 1.38 27.45
C GLY A 7 -6.02 0.98 26.05
N TYR A 8 -6.40 -0.28 25.87
CA TYR A 8 -7.22 -0.68 24.72
C TYR A 8 -8.44 0.22 24.72
N VAL A 9 -8.56 1.08 23.71
CA VAL A 9 -9.82 1.77 23.44
C VAL A 9 -10.72 0.70 22.85
N ASP A 10 -11.59 0.14 23.67
CA ASP A 10 -12.74 -0.61 23.19
C ASP A 10 -13.66 0.43 22.52
N VAL A 11 -13.39 0.70 21.24
CA VAL A 11 -14.22 1.58 20.44
C VAL A 11 -15.51 0.82 20.20
N THR A 12 -16.51 1.10 21.03
CA THR A 12 -17.89 0.82 20.70
C THR A 12 -18.21 1.69 19.49
N VAL A 13 -18.07 1.11 18.28
CA VAL A 13 -18.44 1.77 17.04
C VAL A 13 -19.96 1.76 17.00
N ASP A 14 -20.60 2.81 17.50
CA ASP A 14 -22.00 3.07 17.15
C ASP A 14 -22.09 3.03 15.61
N PRO A 15 -23.02 2.26 15.03
CA PRO A 15 -23.15 2.18 13.59
C PRO A 15 -23.37 3.60 13.04
N LEU A 16 -22.37 4.09 12.30
CA LEU A 16 -22.39 5.47 11.84
C LEU A 16 -23.62 5.67 10.94
N PRO A 17 -24.39 6.75 11.14
CA PRO A 17 -25.56 7.03 10.32
C PRO A 17 -25.15 7.15 8.85
N GLU A 18 -25.82 6.35 8.00
CA GLU A 18 -25.51 6.21 6.58
C GLU A 18 -25.67 7.53 5.80
N ASP A 19 -26.52 8.44 6.27
CA ASP A 19 -26.84 9.68 5.55
C ASP A 19 -26.10 10.92 6.08
N ALA A 20 -25.01 10.72 6.83
CA ALA A 20 -24.34 11.84 7.45
C ALA A 20 -23.51 12.68 6.46
N PRO A 21 -23.56 14.02 6.51
CA PRO A 21 -22.87 14.90 5.55
C PRO A 21 -21.35 14.65 5.46
N TRP A 22 -20.72 14.27 6.58
CA TRP A 22 -19.28 14.01 6.68
C TRP A 22 -18.81 12.78 5.88
N ARG A 23 -19.72 11.89 5.42
CA ARG A 23 -19.35 10.74 4.57
C ARG A 23 -18.71 11.21 3.27
N ARG A 24 -19.26 12.26 2.65
CA ARG A 24 -18.70 12.85 1.42
C ARG A 24 -17.30 13.41 1.64
N ASP A 25 -17.07 14.02 2.80
CA ASP A 25 -15.77 14.56 3.16
C ASP A 25 -14.73 13.44 3.38
N LEU A 26 -15.15 12.31 3.96
CA LEU A 26 -14.29 11.12 4.10
C LEU A 26 -13.97 10.47 2.75
N ASP A 27 -14.94 10.38 1.84
CA ASP A 27 -14.70 9.86 0.49
C ASP A 27 -13.75 10.77 -0.30
N ALA A 28 -13.92 12.09 -0.20
CA ALA A 28 -13.01 13.07 -0.79
C ALA A 28 -11.60 12.96 -0.19
N LEU A 29 -11.48 12.83 1.14
CA LEU A 29 -10.21 12.60 1.81
C LEU A 29 -9.55 11.30 1.36
N ASN A 30 -10.31 10.21 1.26
CA ASN A 30 -9.80 8.93 0.76
C ASN A 30 -9.30 9.06 -0.68
N ALA A 31 -10.01 9.75 -1.56
CA ALA A 31 -9.56 10.00 -2.94
C ALA A 31 -8.22 10.75 -2.99
N ILE A 32 -8.06 11.81 -2.19
CA ILE A 32 -6.81 12.57 -2.08
C ILE A 32 -5.68 11.67 -1.56
N LEU A 33 -5.95 10.85 -0.55
CA LEU A 33 -4.96 9.90 -0.01
C LEU A 33 -4.56 8.84 -1.02
N GLN A 34 -5.49 8.33 -1.84
CA GLN A 34 -5.16 7.39 -2.90
C GLN A 34 -4.32 8.03 -4.02
N ASP A 35 -4.62 9.28 -4.40
CA ASP A 35 -3.86 9.99 -5.44
C ASP A 35 -2.47 10.41 -4.96
N SER A 36 -2.34 10.72 -3.67
CA SER A 36 -1.07 11.07 -3.04
C SER A 36 -0.17 9.86 -2.77
N ARG A 37 -0.67 8.63 -2.93
CA ARG A 37 0.15 7.44 -2.71
C ARG A 37 1.28 7.42 -3.75
N PRO A 38 2.54 7.25 -3.31
CA PRO A 38 3.64 7.11 -4.23
C PRO A 38 3.36 5.91 -5.14
N ARG A 39 3.33 6.15 -6.44
CA ARG A 39 3.23 5.07 -7.43
C ARG A 39 4.48 4.21 -7.26
N GLY A 40 4.27 2.93 -6.94
CA GLY A 40 5.36 1.98 -6.79
C GLY A 40 6.26 1.94 -8.03
N PRO A 41 7.50 1.44 -7.89
CA PRO A 41 8.44 1.39 -9.00
C PRO A 41 7.86 0.57 -10.17
N SER A 42 8.02 1.09 -11.38
CA SER A 42 7.68 0.38 -12.61
C SER A 42 8.55 -0.86 -12.81
N ARG A 43 8.09 -1.81 -13.63
CA ARG A 43 8.84 -3.04 -13.96
C ARG A 43 10.24 -2.75 -14.49
N SER A 44 10.40 -1.72 -15.33
CA SER A 44 11.71 -1.33 -15.87
C SER A 44 12.63 -0.77 -14.79
N GLN A 45 12.10 0.00 -13.83
CA GLN A 45 12.87 0.49 -12.68
C GLN A 45 13.31 -0.67 -11.77
N ILE A 46 12.43 -1.64 -11.51
CA ILE A 46 12.78 -2.84 -10.73
C ILE A 46 13.87 -3.64 -11.45
N ALA A 47 13.75 -3.84 -12.76
CA ALA A 47 14.79 -4.54 -13.53
C ALA A 47 16.13 -3.79 -13.52
N ALA A 48 16.12 -2.47 -13.62
CA ALA A 48 17.33 -1.65 -13.52
C ALA A 48 17.99 -1.77 -12.15
N LEU A 49 17.20 -1.76 -11.06
CA LEU A 49 17.71 -1.96 -9.70
C LEU A 49 18.35 -3.34 -9.51
N ILE A 50 17.71 -4.40 -10.04
CA ILE A 50 18.28 -5.76 -9.96
C ILE A 50 19.65 -5.83 -10.66
N GLU A 51 19.79 -5.18 -11.83
CA GLU A 51 21.08 -5.14 -12.54
C GLU A 51 22.11 -4.27 -11.82
N ALA A 52 21.69 -3.15 -11.23
CA ALA A 52 22.59 -2.27 -10.49
C ALA A 52 23.16 -2.95 -9.23
N GLU A 53 22.35 -3.77 -8.56
CA GLU A 53 22.75 -4.50 -7.36
C GLU A 53 23.71 -5.67 -7.69
N ALA A 54 23.45 -6.39 -8.77
CA ALA A 54 24.26 -7.55 -9.19
C ALA A 54 24.49 -7.56 -10.71
N PRO A 55 25.47 -6.76 -11.19
CA PRO A 55 25.73 -6.63 -12.62
C PRO A 55 26.08 -7.97 -13.27
N GLY A 56 25.41 -8.31 -14.38
CA GLY A 56 25.67 -9.53 -15.13
C GLY A 56 25.29 -10.85 -14.44
N ALA A 57 24.80 -10.84 -13.20
CA ALA A 57 24.43 -12.05 -12.47
C ALA A 57 23.24 -12.80 -13.10
N LEU A 58 22.37 -12.06 -13.80
CA LEU A 58 21.15 -12.58 -14.40
C LEU A 58 21.03 -12.16 -15.86
N SER A 59 20.56 -13.08 -16.70
CA SER A 59 20.17 -12.75 -18.08
C SER A 59 19.02 -11.72 -18.09
N ALA A 60 18.93 -10.92 -19.16
CA ALA A 60 17.87 -9.92 -19.29
C ALA A 60 16.46 -10.52 -19.15
N VAL A 61 16.25 -11.74 -19.68
CA VAL A 61 14.97 -12.47 -19.57
C VAL A 61 14.67 -12.87 -18.13
N ALA A 62 15.65 -13.39 -17.39
CA ALA A 62 15.48 -13.76 -15.99
C ALA A 62 15.16 -12.52 -15.13
N ARG A 63 15.85 -11.41 -15.40
CA ARG A 63 15.64 -10.13 -14.73
C ARG A 63 14.24 -9.57 -14.96
N ALA A 64 13.74 -9.62 -16.20
CA ALA A 64 12.39 -9.18 -16.54
C ALA A 64 11.32 -10.02 -15.81
N ARG A 65 11.50 -11.35 -15.74
CA ARG A 65 10.58 -12.24 -15.00
C ARG A 65 10.56 -11.94 -13.50
N LEU A 66 11.72 -11.67 -12.90
CA LEU A 66 11.82 -11.28 -11.49
C LEU A 66 11.17 -9.93 -11.25
N ALA A 67 11.41 -8.95 -12.11
CA ALA A 67 10.78 -7.63 -12.02
C ALA A 67 9.25 -7.70 -12.11
N ASP A 68 8.72 -8.53 -13.00
CA ASP A 68 7.27 -8.78 -13.10
C ASP A 68 6.70 -9.39 -11.82
N ARG A 69 7.38 -10.38 -11.25
CA ARG A 69 6.94 -11.04 -10.02
C ARG A 69 6.97 -10.10 -8.83
N LEU A 70 8.05 -9.31 -8.69
CA LEU A 70 8.21 -8.30 -7.65
C LEU A 70 7.16 -7.19 -7.77
N ALA A 71 6.91 -6.67 -8.97
CA ALA A 71 5.85 -5.70 -9.22
C ALA A 71 4.48 -6.24 -8.78
N GLY A 72 4.20 -7.52 -9.04
CA GLY A 72 2.98 -8.18 -8.62
C GLY A 72 2.84 -8.31 -7.09
N LEU A 73 3.94 -8.58 -6.37
CA LEU A 73 3.94 -8.65 -4.90
C LEU A 73 3.74 -7.26 -4.28
N LEU A 74 4.49 -6.26 -4.75
CA LEU A 74 4.39 -4.88 -4.27
C LEU A 74 2.98 -4.29 -4.51
N ALA A 75 2.34 -4.64 -5.63
CA ALA A 75 0.97 -4.23 -5.90
C ALA A 75 -0.07 -4.92 -5.00
N ARG A 76 0.21 -6.14 -4.52
CA ARG A 76 -0.66 -6.86 -3.57
C ARG A 76 -0.57 -6.26 -2.17
N ASP A 77 0.63 -5.91 -1.72
CA ASP A 77 0.85 -5.28 -0.41
C ASP A 77 0.32 -3.84 -0.37
N ALA A 78 0.29 -3.14 -1.51
CA ALA A 78 -0.29 -1.81 -1.63
C ALA A 78 -1.85 -1.80 -1.60
N ARG A 79 -2.49 -2.97 -1.75
CA ARG A 79 -3.96 -3.07 -1.70
C ARG A 79 -4.40 -3.05 -0.23
N PRO A 80 -5.26 -2.10 0.19
CA PRO A 80 -5.81 -2.13 1.55
C PRO A 80 -6.58 -3.44 1.74
N ALA A 81 -6.40 -4.08 2.90
CA ALA A 81 -7.11 -5.31 3.24
C ALA A 81 -8.62 -5.12 3.01
N ALA A 82 -9.20 -5.91 2.11
CA ALA A 82 -10.64 -5.89 1.89
C ALA A 82 -11.31 -6.34 3.20
N LYS A 83 -12.18 -5.49 3.77
CA LYS A 83 -13.00 -5.89 4.92
C LYS A 83 -13.83 -7.12 4.52
N PRO A 84 -13.81 -8.21 5.30
CA PRO A 84 -14.74 -9.31 5.09
C PRO A 84 -16.17 -8.80 5.31
N ARG A 85 -17.08 -9.30 4.47
CA ARG A 85 -18.52 -9.03 4.54
C ARG A 85 -19.14 -9.58 5.82
#